data_AF-A0A1Y1MNY0-F1
#
_entry.id   AF-A0A1Y1MNY0-F1
#
_cell.length_a   1.000
_cell.length_b   1.000
_cell.length_c   1.000
_cell.angle_alpha   90.00
_cell.angle_beta   90.00
_cell.angle_gamma   90.00
#
_symmetry.space_group_name_H-M   'P 1'
#
loop_
_entity.id
_entity.type
_entity.pdbx_description
1 polymer ?
#
loop_
_entity_poly.entity_id
_entity_poly.type
_entity_poly.pdbx_seq_one_letter_code
_entity_poly.pdbx_strand_id
1 'polypeptide(L)'
;DINTYEPHLLAGTMAHMIGHNIGMGHDDGREECRCWDWHGCIMAQAIVGLDNVQPYKFSECSLSDYIDRLRTGNGICLLNKPNELEVRRTCGNRVVEEGE
;
A
#
# COMPACT_ATOMS: atom_id res chain seq x y z
N ASP A 1 -11.59 -15.86 14.12
CA ASP A 1 -12.62 -14.86 13.81
C ASP A 1 -12.00 -13.58 13.27
N ILE A 2 -12.19 -13.34 11.97
CA ILE A 2 -12.00 -12.03 11.35
C ILE A 2 -13.34 -11.31 11.54
N ASN A 3 -13.34 -10.17 12.22
CA ASN A 3 -14.52 -9.32 12.30
C ASN A 3 -14.77 -8.72 10.91
N THR A 4 -15.85 -9.12 10.24
CA THR A 4 -16.23 -8.69 8.87
C THR A 4 -16.46 -7.18 8.74
N TYR A 5 -16.40 -6.43 9.85
CA TYR A 5 -16.79 -5.02 9.95
C TYR A 5 -15.64 -4.00 9.90
N GLU A 6 -14.36 -4.41 9.80
CA GLU A 6 -13.23 -3.46 9.74
C GLU A 6 -12.30 -3.68 8.52
N PRO A 7 -12.84 -3.51 7.29
CA PRO A 7 -12.07 -3.74 6.06
C PRO A 7 -10.84 -2.82 5.93
N HIS A 8 -10.85 -1.67 6.61
CA HIS A 8 -9.75 -0.71 6.62
C HIS A 8 -8.52 -1.25 7.40
N LEU A 9 -8.73 -1.94 8.53
CA LEU A 9 -7.64 -2.57 9.29
C LEU A 9 -7.00 -3.69 8.46
N LEU A 10 -7.84 -4.52 7.83
CA LEU A 10 -7.38 -5.58 6.95
C LEU A 10 -6.60 -5.01 5.76
N ALA A 11 -7.13 -3.98 5.08
CA ALA A 11 -6.46 -3.35 3.96
C ALA A 11 -5.11 -2.74 4.35
N GLY A 12 -5.03 -2.04 5.49
CA GLY A 12 -3.77 -1.49 6.02
C GLY A 12 -2.75 -2.59 6.35
N THR A 13 -3.19 -3.66 7.00
CA THR A 13 -2.34 -4.83 7.33
C THR A 13 -1.85 -5.51 6.04
N MET A 14 -2.73 -5.71 5.06
CA MET A 14 -2.38 -6.29 3.76
C MET A 14 -1.37 -5.40 3.02
N ALA A 15 -1.58 -4.08 3.00
CA ALA A 15 -0.66 -3.13 2.39
C ALA A 15 0.73 -3.17 3.06
N HIS A 16 0.78 -3.23 4.40
CA HIS A 16 2.02 -3.38 5.17
C HIS A 16 2.76 -4.67 4.80
N MET A 17 2.06 -5.82 4.80
CA MET A 17 2.66 -7.12 4.46
C MET A 17 3.11 -7.20 2.99
N ILE A 18 2.33 -6.65 2.07
CA ILE A 18 2.74 -6.54 0.66
C ILE A 18 3.95 -5.62 0.53
N GLY A 19 4.01 -4.53 1.31
CA GLY A 19 5.17 -3.64 1.42
C GLY A 19 6.46 -4.42 1.71
N HIS A 20 6.44 -5.31 2.71
CA HIS A 20 7.57 -6.20 3.00
C HIS A 20 7.91 -7.13 1.82
N ASN A 21 6.90 -7.71 1.16
CA ASN A 21 7.13 -8.57 -0.02
C ASN A 21 7.79 -7.83 -1.18
N ILE A 22 7.49 -6.54 -1.36
CA ILE A 22 8.11 -5.67 -2.38
C ILE A 22 9.34 -4.93 -1.85
N GLY A 23 9.81 -5.30 -0.66
CA GLY A 23 11.11 -4.95 -0.11
C GLY A 23 11.20 -3.61 0.61
N MET A 24 10.07 -3.06 1.04
CA MET A 24 9.99 -1.91 1.96
C MET A 24 10.34 -2.36 3.39
N GLY A 25 11.19 -1.60 4.09
CA GLY A 25 11.46 -1.81 5.52
C GLY A 25 10.49 -1.04 6.42
N HIS A 26 10.60 -1.23 7.73
CA HIS A 26 9.90 -0.37 8.70
C HIS A 26 10.47 1.06 8.66
N ASP A 27 9.60 2.04 8.92
CA ASP A 27 9.98 3.46 8.97
C ASP A 27 10.71 3.83 10.28
N ASP A 28 10.52 3.05 11.35
CA ASP A 28 11.02 3.31 12.69
C ASP A 28 12.55 3.29 12.78
N GLY A 29 13.12 4.24 13.54
CA GLY A 29 14.56 4.30 13.80
C GLY A 29 15.43 4.79 12.63
N ARG A 30 14.84 5.23 11.53
CA ARG A 30 15.53 5.84 10.39
C ARG A 30 15.52 7.36 10.52
N GLU A 31 16.66 7.98 10.80
CA GLU A 31 16.75 9.43 11.03
C GLU A 31 16.38 10.25 9.78
N GLU A 32 16.73 9.75 8.60
CA GLU A 32 16.35 10.35 7.32
C GLU A 32 14.87 10.12 6.96
N CYS A 33 14.16 9.30 7.73
CA CYS A 33 12.83 8.89 7.37
C CYS A 33 11.74 9.77 7.96
N ARG A 34 11.01 10.46 7.08
CA ARG A 34 9.91 11.32 7.48
C ARG A 34 8.58 10.80 6.95
N CYS A 35 7.69 10.48 7.88
CA CYS A 35 6.27 10.35 7.61
C CYS A 35 5.62 11.72 7.78
N TRP A 36 5.13 12.31 6.69
CA TRP A 36 4.49 13.64 6.70
C TRP A 36 3.02 13.60 7.15
N ASP A 37 2.44 12.41 7.17
CA ASP A 37 1.05 12.21 7.54
C ASP A 37 0.90 12.07 9.06
N TRP A 38 -0.01 12.88 9.62
CA TRP A 38 -0.22 12.97 11.07
C TRP A 38 -0.77 11.69 11.70
N HIS A 39 -1.43 10.84 10.91
CA HIS A 39 -1.98 9.53 11.32
C HIS A 39 -0.94 8.40 11.21
N GLY A 40 0.30 8.72 10.79
CA GLY A 40 1.37 7.75 10.57
C GLY A 40 1.42 7.23 9.14
N CYS A 41 2.35 6.32 8.90
CA CYS A 41 2.62 5.72 7.59
C CYS A 41 2.45 4.20 7.65
N ILE A 42 2.12 3.58 6.51
CA ILE A 42 1.78 2.16 6.41
C ILE A 42 2.90 1.27 6.96
N MET A 43 4.17 1.66 6.80
CA MET A 43 5.32 0.87 7.22
C MET A 43 5.83 1.20 8.62
N ALA A 44 5.09 1.99 9.42
CA ALA A 44 5.33 2.05 10.85
C ALA A 44 5.16 0.66 11.50
N GLN A 45 5.94 0.38 12.55
CA GLN A 45 5.88 -0.88 13.27
C GLN A 45 4.49 -1.14 13.90
N ALA A 46 3.80 -0.07 14.31
CA ALA A 46 2.42 -0.13 14.79
C ALA A 46 1.42 0.05 13.64
N ILE A 47 0.60 -0.97 13.39
CA ILE A 47 -0.37 -0.96 12.28
C ILE A 47 -1.54 -0.01 12.54
N VAL A 48 -1.92 0.22 13.80
CA VAL A 48 -3.12 0.99 14.22
C VAL A 48 -2.95 2.52 14.05
N GLY A 49 -1.80 2.97 13.54
CA GLY A 49 -1.50 4.38 13.33
C GLY A 49 -1.50 5.20 14.63
N LEU A 50 -1.63 6.52 14.48
CA LEU A 50 -1.78 7.47 15.59
C LEU A 50 -3.25 7.85 15.77
N ASP A 51 -3.66 8.13 17.01
CA ASP A 51 -5.03 8.53 17.38
C ASP A 51 -6.14 7.55 16.90
N ASN A 52 -5.82 6.26 16.78
CA ASN A 52 -6.69 5.21 16.22
C ASN A 52 -7.12 5.48 14.77
N VAL A 53 -6.30 6.22 14.00
CA VAL A 53 -6.52 6.47 12.59
C VAL A 53 -5.54 5.62 11.79
N GLN A 54 -6.08 4.72 10.98
CA GLN A 54 -5.27 3.81 10.18
C GLN A 54 -4.50 4.58 9.09
N PRO A 55 -3.18 4.35 8.97
CA PRO A 55 -2.39 4.98 7.92
C PRO A 55 -2.78 4.42 6.54
N TYR A 56 -2.87 5.31 5.56
CA TYR A 56 -3.22 4.96 4.19
C TYR A 56 -2.19 5.47 3.16
N LYS A 57 -1.04 5.95 3.64
CA LYS A 57 0.08 6.41 2.81
C LYS A 57 1.40 5.80 3.26
N PHE A 58 2.30 5.65 2.30
CA PHE A 58 3.68 5.24 2.52
C PHE A 58 4.56 6.47 2.82
N SER A 59 5.65 6.26 3.56
CA SER A 59 6.67 7.28 3.77
C SER A 59 7.54 7.48 2.52
N GLU A 60 8.37 8.52 2.51
CA GLU A 60 9.39 8.72 1.45
C GLU A 60 10.41 7.57 1.40
N CYS A 61 10.62 6.89 2.52
CA CYS A 61 11.61 5.82 2.69
C CYS A 61 11.07 4.51 2.16
N SER A 62 9.79 4.23 2.45
CA SER A 62 9.06 3.13 1.84
C SER A 62 9.10 3.24 0.31
N LEU A 63 8.92 4.47 -0.23
CA LEU A 63 9.05 4.73 -1.67
C LEU A 63 10.49 4.49 -2.17
N SER A 64 11.50 4.99 -1.46
CA SER A 64 12.91 4.77 -1.83
C SER A 64 13.26 3.29 -1.84
N ASP A 65 12.90 2.56 -0.78
CA ASP A 65 13.15 1.13 -0.65
C ASP A 65 12.54 0.36 -1.83
N TYR A 66 11.27 0.65 -2.16
CA TYR A 66 10.60 0.02 -3.30
C TYR A 66 11.32 0.29 -4.63
N ILE A 67 11.72 1.55 -4.89
CA ILE A 67 12.44 1.92 -6.10
C ILE A 67 13.79 1.20 -6.18
N ASP A 68 14.53 1.13 -5.08
CA ASP A 68 15.85 0.49 -5.04
C ASP A 68 15.74 -1.03 -5.25
N ARG A 69 14.67 -1.65 -4.74
CA ARG A 69 14.38 -3.08 -4.99
C ARG A 69 14.11 -3.34 -6.47
N LEU A 70 13.30 -2.49 -7.12
CA LEU A 70 13.06 -2.62 -8.56
C LEU A 70 14.33 -2.37 -9.39
N ARG A 71 15.14 -1.37 -9.04
CA ARG A 71 16.40 -1.04 -9.74
C ARG A 71 17.44 -2.17 -9.68
N THR A 72 17.43 -2.94 -8.60
CA THR A 72 18.33 -4.08 -8.40
C THR A 72 17.83 -5.37 -9.06
N GLY A 73 16.72 -5.32 -9.81
CA GLY A 73 16.15 -6.46 -10.52
C GLY A 73 15.26 -7.36 -9.67
N ASN A 74 14.96 -6.97 -8.42
CA ASN A 74 13.92 -7.64 -7.65
C ASN A 74 12.53 -7.29 -8.20
N GLY A 75 11.56 -8.20 -8.05
CA GLY A 75 10.19 -7.96 -8.51
C GLY A 75 9.98 -8.04 -10.02
N ILE A 76 10.88 -8.71 -10.77
CA ILE A 76 10.71 -8.89 -12.22
C ILE A 76 9.38 -9.57 -12.61
N CYS A 77 8.84 -10.41 -11.73
CA CYS A 77 7.52 -11.04 -11.87
C CYS A 77 6.33 -10.10 -11.65
N LEU A 78 6.57 -8.82 -11.33
CA LEU A 78 5.54 -7.79 -11.25
C LEU A 78 5.41 -6.99 -12.56
N LEU A 79 6.31 -7.23 -13.53
CA LEU A 79 6.34 -6.51 -14.81
C LEU A 79 5.42 -7.13 -15.87
N ASN A 80 4.83 -8.29 -15.62
CA ASN A 80 3.76 -8.81 -16.47
C ASN A 80 2.43 -8.18 -16.04
N LYS A 81 1.79 -7.48 -16.98
CA LYS A 81 0.38 -7.10 -16.83
C LYS A 81 -0.45 -8.39 -16.77
N PRO A 82 -1.29 -8.60 -15.74
CA PRO A 82 -2.24 -9.70 -15.74
C PRO A 82 -3.12 -9.62 -17.00
N ASN A 83 -3.46 -10.76 -17.60
CA ASN A 83 -4.53 -10.79 -18.61
C ASN A 83 -5.76 -10.10 -18.02
N GLU A 84 -6.44 -9.25 -18.79
CA GLU A 84 -7.60 -8.49 -18.32
C GLU A 84 -8.57 -9.42 -17.58
N LEU A 85 -8.58 -9.30 -16.25
CA LEU A 85 -9.69 -9.76 -15.43
C LEU A 85 -10.79 -8.76 -15.73
N GLU A 86 -11.77 -9.20 -16.53
CA GLU A 86 -12.97 -8.51 -17.00
C GLU A 86 -13.13 -7.04 -16.57
N VAL A 87 -13.17 -6.16 -17.58
CA VAL A 87 -13.47 -4.72 -17.55
C VAL A 87 -14.18 -4.28 -16.26
N ARG A 88 -13.41 -3.65 -15.37
CA ARG A 88 -13.92 -3.05 -14.16
C ARG A 88 -14.77 -1.83 -14.53
N ARG A 89 -16.09 -2.00 -14.48
CA ARG A 89 -17.07 -0.91 -14.65
C ARG A 89 -16.72 0.22 -13.69
N THR A 90 -16.48 1.41 -14.22
CA THR A 90 -15.95 2.53 -13.43
C THR A 90 -16.71 3.80 -13.76
N CYS A 91 -17.76 4.07 -12.97
CA CYS A 91 -18.48 5.34 -13.03
C CYS A 91 -17.50 6.51 -12.86
N GLY A 92 -17.51 7.43 -13.84
CA GLY A 92 -16.62 8.58 -13.89
C GLY A 92 -15.40 8.42 -14.81
N ASN A 93 -15.24 7.29 -15.51
CA ASN A 93 -14.21 7.09 -16.54
C ASN A 93 -14.56 7.70 -17.92
N ARG A 94 -15.75 8.32 -18.05
CA ARG A 94 -16.31 8.93 -19.28
C ARG A 94 -16.65 7.93 -20.40
N VAL A 95 -16.77 6.64 -20.10
CA VAL A 95 -17.30 5.60 -21.00
C VAL A 95 -18.65 5.18 -20.44
N VAL A 96 -19.71 5.16 -21.26
CA VAL A 96 -21.03 4.68 -20.83
C VAL A 96 -21.04 3.16 -20.88
N GLU A 97 -21.06 2.53 -19.72
CA GLU A 97 -21.09 1.07 -19.53
C GLU A 97 -22.52 0.59 -19.19
N GLU A 98 -22.84 -0.67 -19.46
CA GLU A 98 -24.17 -1.21 -19.16
C GLU A 98 -24.42 -1.24 -17.64
N GLY A 99 -25.41 -0.46 -17.19
CA GLY A 99 -25.77 -0.30 -15.77
C GLY A 99 -25.21 0.95 -15.08
N GLU A 100 -24.52 1.83 -15.82
CA GLU A 100 -24.16 3.21 -15.39
C GLU A 100 -25.17 4.27 -15.82
#